data_AF-A0A087U1D7-F1
#
_entry.id   AF-A0A087U1D7-F1
#
_cell.length_a   1.000
_cell.length_b   1.000
_cell.length_c   1.000
_cell.angle_alpha   90.00
_cell.angle_beta   90.00
_cell.angle_gamma   90.00
#
_symmetry.space_group_name_H-M   'P 1'
#
loop_
_entity.id
_entity.type
_entity.pdbx_description
1 polymer ?
#
loop_
_entity_poly.entity_id
_entity_poly.type
_entity_poly.pdbx_seq_one_letter_code
_entity_poly.pdbx_strand_id
1 'polypeptide(L)'
;METEYPHYTNLLMAWGQMIAHDMTLTPTVMLKIWNGHEFKDEPLDCCEILTSHPDCIPIVMNYRDGFYSQGHCMNVVRSVAYTYSPHSCQPLQLGLPREQMNQLTSFIDASLVYGTTEEEMRKLRENGGQSAKLIVDVSTGWSYM
;
A
#
# COMPACT_ATOMS: atom_id res chain seq x y z
N MET A 1 1.12 -28.34 -12.87
CA MET A 1 2.49 -28.31 -12.33
C MET A 1 2.35 -28.08 -10.84
N GLU A 2 2.37 -29.15 -10.05
CA GLU A 2 2.38 -29.05 -8.59
C GLU A 2 3.78 -28.62 -8.17
N THR A 3 3.89 -27.40 -7.65
CA THR A 3 5.12 -26.89 -7.04
C THR A 3 5.10 -27.23 -5.56
N GLU A 4 5.21 -28.52 -5.23
CA GLU A 4 5.33 -28.95 -3.84
C GLU A 4 6.80 -28.98 -3.43
N TYR A 5 7.13 -28.28 -2.33
CA TYR A 5 8.50 -28.21 -1.81
C TYR A 5 8.61 -29.05 -0.53
N PRO A 6 9.27 -30.23 -0.56
CA PRO A 6 9.20 -31.22 0.53
C PRO A 6 9.86 -30.80 1.85
N HIS A 7 10.60 -29.69 1.85
CA HIS A 7 11.33 -29.18 3.01
C HIS A 7 10.85 -27.80 3.49
N TYR A 8 9.81 -27.25 2.87
CA TYR A 8 9.27 -25.94 3.23
C TYR A 8 7.78 -26.03 3.51
N THR A 9 7.37 -25.35 4.57
CA THR A 9 5.95 -25.15 4.85
C THR A 9 5.49 -23.83 4.22
N ASN A 10 4.18 -23.67 4.06
CA ASN A 10 3.60 -22.38 3.62
C ASN A 10 3.95 -21.21 4.55
N LEU A 11 4.39 -21.49 5.79
CA LEU A 11 4.89 -20.48 6.72
C LEU A 11 6.09 -19.72 6.16
N LEU A 12 6.95 -20.36 5.35
CA LEU A 12 8.10 -19.67 4.77
C LEU A 12 7.67 -18.50 3.88
N MET A 13 6.65 -18.71 3.05
CA MET A 13 6.09 -17.66 2.20
C MET A 13 5.41 -16.57 3.03
N ALA A 14 4.57 -16.97 3.99
CA ALA A 14 3.86 -16.02 4.85
C ALA A 14 4.83 -15.15 5.68
N TRP A 15 5.89 -15.74 6.22
CA TRP A 15 6.91 -15.03 6.98
C TRP A 15 7.72 -14.07 6.10
N GLY A 16 8.01 -14.45 4.85
CA GLY A 16 8.62 -13.56 3.87
C GLY A 16 7.77 -12.32 3.60
N GLN A 17 6.45 -12.48 3.48
CA GLN A 17 5.53 -11.36 3.30
C GLN A 17 5.44 -10.48 4.56
N MET A 18 5.46 -11.09 5.76
CA MET A 18 5.50 -10.35 7.02
C MET A 18 6.76 -9.47 7.12
N ILE A 19 7.95 -9.99 6.81
CA ILE A 19 9.19 -9.19 6.80
C ILE A 19 9.12 -8.08 5.74
N ALA A 20 8.63 -8.38 4.53
CA ALA A 20 8.51 -7.37 3.48
C ALA A 20 7.61 -6.20 3.90
N HIS A 21 6.50 -6.50 4.60
CA HIS A 21 5.58 -5.53 5.17
C HIS A 21 6.11 -4.80 6.42
N ASP A 22 7.23 -5.23 6.99
CA ASP A 22 7.90 -4.48 8.07
C ASP A 22 8.87 -3.43 7.52
N MET A 23 9.43 -3.69 6.34
CA MET A 23 10.54 -2.90 5.81
C MET A 23 10.13 -1.92 4.71
N THR A 24 9.09 -2.26 3.93
CA THR A 24 8.77 -1.51 2.72
C THR A 24 7.28 -1.45 2.42
N LEU A 25 6.79 -0.24 2.13
CA LEU A 25 5.51 0.00 1.46
C LEU A 25 5.69 1.15 0.48
N THR A 26 5.50 0.88 -0.81
CA THR A 26 5.49 1.91 -1.84
C THR A 26 4.04 2.21 -2.25
N PRO A 27 3.44 3.30 -1.78
CA PRO A 27 2.06 3.65 -2.10
C PRO A 27 1.90 4.02 -3.58
N THR A 28 0.68 3.91 -4.10
CA THR A 28 0.28 4.41 -5.42
C THR A 28 -0.29 5.83 -5.34
N VAL A 29 -0.23 6.57 -6.44
CA VAL A 29 -0.86 7.89 -6.53
C VAL A 29 -2.39 7.77 -6.34
N MET A 30 -2.95 8.68 -5.53
CA MET A 30 -4.40 8.82 -5.33
C MET A 30 -4.86 10.19 -5.83
N LEU A 31 -6.12 10.29 -6.26
CA LEU A 31 -6.75 11.56 -6.63
C LEU A 31 -7.27 12.26 -5.37
N LYS A 32 -7.00 13.55 -5.23
CA LYS A 32 -7.65 14.41 -4.23
C LYS A 32 -8.92 14.99 -4.83
N ILE A 33 -10.07 14.41 -4.49
CA ILE A 33 -11.37 14.85 -5.00
C ILE A 33 -12.11 15.65 -3.92
N TRP A 34 -12.61 16.84 -4.27
CA TRP A 34 -13.45 17.65 -3.39
C TRP A 34 -14.89 17.13 -3.41
N ASN A 35 -15.43 16.72 -2.27
CA ASN A 35 -16.80 16.20 -2.17
C ASN A 35 -17.84 17.26 -1.74
N GLY A 36 -17.44 18.53 -1.66
CA GLY A 36 -18.28 19.62 -1.13
C GLY A 36 -17.91 20.07 0.28
N HIS A 37 -17.24 19.22 1.07
CA HIS A 37 -16.92 19.46 2.49
C HIS A 37 -15.43 19.30 2.78
N GLU A 38 -14.80 18.29 2.18
CA GLU A 38 -13.39 17.97 2.36
C GLU A 38 -12.79 17.38 1.07
N PHE A 39 -11.46 17.39 0.98
CA PHE A 39 -10.74 16.61 -0.03
C PHE A 39 -10.61 15.17 0.47
N LYS A 40 -11.07 14.21 -0.35
CA LYS A 40 -10.87 12.78 -0.11
C LYS A 40 -9.88 12.20 -1.10
N ASP A 41 -9.11 11.22 -0.62
CA ASP A 41 -8.29 10.37 -1.48
C ASP A 41 -9.17 9.34 -2.15
N GLU A 42 -9.19 9.34 -3.48
CA GLU A 42 -9.90 8.36 -4.29
C GLU A 42 -8.90 7.61 -5.19
N PRO A 43 -9.05 6.29 -5.37
CA PRO A 43 -8.21 5.53 -6.29
C PRO A 43 -8.31 6.05 -7.72
N LEU A 44 -7.16 6.14 -8.40
CA LEU A 44 -7.13 6.43 -9.83
C LEU A 44 -7.49 5.17 -10.63
N ASP A 45 -8.48 5.27 -11.51
CA ASP A 45 -8.82 4.21 -12.47
C ASP A 45 -8.15 4.49 -13.83
N CYS A 46 -7.11 3.72 -14.15
CA CYS A 46 -6.35 3.84 -15.39
C CYS A 46 -6.93 3.03 -16.55
N CYS A 47 -8.02 2.31 -16.35
CA CYS A 47 -8.71 1.58 -17.40
C CYS A 47 -9.88 2.36 -18.01
N GLU A 48 -10.31 3.44 -17.36
CA GLU A 48 -11.29 4.35 -17.93
C GLU A 48 -10.66 5.15 -19.08
N ILE A 49 -11.18 4.97 -20.30
CA ILE A 49 -10.56 5.40 -21.58
C ILE A 49 -10.56 6.95 -21.77
N LEU A 50 -10.89 7.75 -20.76
CA LEU A 50 -11.13 9.19 -20.92
C LEU A 50 -10.02 10.12 -20.42
N THR A 51 -8.97 9.65 -19.76
CA THR A 51 -7.82 10.51 -19.40
C THR A 51 -6.54 9.69 -19.28
N SER A 52 -5.57 9.92 -20.18
CA SER A 52 -4.19 9.45 -19.99
C SER A 52 -3.53 10.26 -18.88
N HIS A 53 -3.89 9.99 -17.62
CA HIS A 53 -3.26 10.60 -16.46
C HIS A 53 -1.75 10.26 -16.45
N PRO A 54 -0.84 11.19 -16.14
CA PRO A 54 0.61 10.94 -16.19
C PRO A 54 1.08 9.83 -15.25
N ASP A 55 0.30 9.53 -14.21
CA ASP A 55 0.56 8.40 -13.29
C ASP A 55 -0.14 7.10 -13.69
N CYS A 56 -0.81 7.02 -14.83
CA CYS A 56 -1.39 5.78 -15.33
C CYS A 56 -0.41 5.00 -16.21
N ILE A 57 -0.28 3.70 -15.93
CA ILE A 57 0.52 2.75 -16.72
C ILE A 57 -0.25 1.43 -16.91
N PRO A 58 -1.50 1.48 -17.43
CA PRO A 58 -2.36 0.31 -17.49
C PRO A 58 -1.73 -0.82 -18.32
N ILE A 59 -1.97 -2.06 -17.91
CA ILE A 59 -1.58 -3.22 -18.71
C ILE A 59 -2.77 -3.56 -19.61
N VAL A 60 -2.61 -3.23 -20.89
CA VAL A 60 -3.62 -3.48 -21.92
C VAL A 60 -3.43 -4.88 -22.50
N MET A 61 -4.41 -5.74 -22.30
CA MET A 61 -4.44 -7.08 -22.88
C MET A 61 -5.09 -7.02 -24.26
N ASN A 62 -4.37 -7.55 -25.25
CA ASN A 62 -4.86 -7.63 -26.62
C ASN A 62 -5.98 -8.67 -26.74
N TYR A 63 -6.94 -8.44 -27.65
CA TYR A 63 -7.98 -9.39 -28.05
C TYR A 63 -7.46 -10.77 -28.52
N ARG A 64 -6.17 -10.88 -28.86
CA ARG A 64 -5.50 -12.14 -29.21
C ARG A 64 -4.96 -12.91 -28.01
N ASP A 65 -5.09 -12.37 -26.80
CA ASP A 65 -4.74 -13.09 -25.58
C ASP A 65 -5.71 -14.26 -25.37
N GLY A 66 -5.17 -15.47 -25.15
CA GLY A 66 -5.96 -16.68 -25.04
C GLY A 66 -6.81 -16.76 -23.77
N PHE A 67 -6.44 -16.02 -22.72
CA PHE A 67 -7.19 -15.92 -21.47
C PHE A 67 -8.15 -14.73 -21.49
N TYR A 68 -7.70 -13.57 -22.01
CA TYR A 68 -8.48 -12.33 -22.13
C TYR A 68 -8.95 -12.06 -23.58
N SER A 69 -9.69 -13.01 -24.16
CA SER A 69 -10.10 -12.96 -25.57
C SER A 69 -11.03 -11.82 -25.96
N GLN A 70 -11.69 -11.17 -24.97
CA GLN A 70 -12.54 -10.00 -25.19
C GLN A 70 -11.77 -8.67 -25.10
N GLY A 71 -10.44 -8.71 -24.96
CA GLY A 71 -9.65 -7.56 -24.56
C GLY A 71 -9.91 -7.20 -23.10
N HIS A 72 -8.86 -6.79 -22.39
CA HIS A 72 -8.97 -6.46 -20.98
C HIS A 72 -7.97 -5.36 -20.62
N CYS A 73 -8.25 -4.62 -19.56
CA CYS A 73 -7.32 -3.68 -18.98
C CYS A 73 -7.15 -4.03 -17.51
N MET A 74 -5.90 -4.19 -17.07
CA MET A 74 -5.57 -4.26 -15.65
C MET A 74 -5.16 -2.86 -15.18
N ASN A 75 -5.88 -2.37 -14.17
CA ASN A 75 -5.62 -1.06 -13.60
C ASN A 75 -4.25 -1.05 -12.90
N VAL A 76 -3.33 -0.22 -13.37
CA VAL A 76 -2.02 -0.04 -12.76
C VAL A 76 -1.71 1.46 -12.67
N VAL A 77 -1.57 1.92 -11.44
CA VAL A 77 -1.22 3.30 -11.09
C VAL A 77 0.25 3.33 -10.66
N ARG A 78 0.99 4.35 -11.10
CA ARG A 78 2.38 4.57 -10.71
C ARG A 78 2.50 4.81 -9.21
N SER A 79 3.59 4.31 -8.63
CA SER A 79 4.00 4.59 -7.27
C SER A 79 4.22 6.09 -7.02
N VAL A 80 3.87 6.59 -5.83
CA VAL A 80 4.11 7.98 -5.42
C VAL A 80 5.61 8.30 -5.51
N ALA A 81 5.92 9.43 -6.13
CA ALA A 81 7.28 9.95 -6.16
C ALA A 81 7.64 10.63 -4.83
N TYR A 82 8.88 10.49 -4.36
CA TYR A 82 9.37 11.18 -3.16
C TYR A 82 9.18 12.69 -3.26
N THR A 83 9.26 13.28 -4.46
CA THR A 83 8.99 14.71 -4.70
C THR A 83 7.57 15.16 -4.38
N TYR A 84 6.61 14.23 -4.19
CA TYR A 84 5.26 14.56 -3.74
C TYR A 84 5.14 14.54 -2.21
N SER A 85 6.17 14.10 -1.49
CA SER A 85 6.21 14.15 -0.03
C SER A 85 6.37 15.59 0.46
N PRO A 86 5.70 15.99 1.56
CA PRO A 86 5.96 17.26 2.22
C PRO A 86 7.39 17.35 2.77
N HIS A 87 8.07 16.22 2.93
CA HIS A 87 9.47 16.14 3.37
C HIS A 87 10.47 16.14 2.21
N SER A 88 10.01 16.39 0.98
CA SER A 88 10.92 16.44 -0.18
C SER A 88 11.85 17.64 -0.10
N CYS A 89 13.15 17.37 -0.04
CA CYS A 89 14.18 18.41 -0.12
C CYS A 89 14.50 18.81 -1.58
N GLN A 90 13.93 18.10 -2.55
CA GLN A 90 14.16 18.31 -3.97
C GLN A 90 12.94 19.03 -4.59
N PRO A 91 13.12 20.22 -5.21
CA PRO A 91 12.05 20.83 -5.97
C PRO A 91 11.67 19.91 -7.13
N LEU A 92 10.38 19.91 -7.51
CA LEU A 92 9.90 19.19 -8.68
C LEU A 92 10.57 19.80 -9.93
N GLN A 93 11.71 19.22 -10.34
CA GLN A 93 12.52 19.74 -11.43
C GLN A 93 12.55 18.74 -12.58
N LEU A 94 12.21 19.23 -13.78
CA LEU A 94 12.29 18.46 -15.02
C LEU A 94 13.72 17.96 -15.25
N GLY A 95 13.86 16.67 -15.52
CA GLY A 95 15.16 16.03 -15.83
C GLY A 95 15.82 15.28 -14.67
N LEU A 96 15.31 15.40 -13.44
CA LEU A 96 15.75 14.54 -12.33
C LEU A 96 15.10 13.14 -12.40
N PRO A 97 15.80 12.06 -12.01
CA PRO A 97 15.20 10.74 -11.86
C PRO A 97 14.03 10.74 -10.86
N ARG A 98 13.00 9.93 -11.14
CA ARG A 98 11.87 9.73 -10.25
C ARG A 98 12.21 8.67 -9.21
N GLU A 99 12.39 9.08 -7.96
CA GLU A 99 12.55 8.17 -6.81
C GLU A 99 11.18 7.87 -6.16
N GLN A 100 10.92 6.61 -5.80
CA GLN A 100 9.69 6.20 -5.12
C GLN A 100 9.83 6.34 -3.60
N MET A 101 8.71 6.62 -2.94
CA MET A 101 8.69 6.75 -1.48
C MET A 101 8.48 5.39 -0.80
N ASN A 102 9.22 5.14 0.29
CA ASN A 102 8.87 4.14 1.29
C ASN A 102 8.05 4.82 2.40
N GLN A 103 6.84 4.32 2.68
CA GLN A 103 5.99 4.82 3.77
C GLN A 103 6.25 4.14 5.11
N LEU A 104 7.05 3.07 5.14
CA LEU A 104 7.42 2.38 6.37
C LEU A 104 8.81 2.78 6.86
N THR A 105 9.13 2.35 8.09
CA THR A 105 10.51 2.33 8.58
C THR A 105 11.31 1.31 7.75
N SER A 106 12.61 1.52 7.60
CA SER A 106 13.48 0.59 6.87
C SER A 106 14.03 -0.53 7.74
N PHE A 107 13.77 -0.48 9.05
CA PHE A 107 14.29 -1.44 10.03
C PHE A 107 13.34 -2.63 10.17
N ILE A 108 13.86 -3.74 10.71
CA ILE A 108 13.02 -4.83 11.19
C ILE A 108 12.70 -4.54 12.65
N ASP A 109 11.63 -3.78 12.89
CA ASP A 109 11.24 -3.22 14.18
C ASP A 109 9.80 -3.55 14.57
N ALA A 110 9.13 -4.42 13.81
CA ALA A 110 7.72 -4.76 13.94
C ALA A 110 6.78 -3.54 13.78
N SER A 111 7.17 -2.56 12.96
CA SER A 111 6.29 -1.47 12.51
C SER A 111 5.00 -1.99 11.86
N LEU A 112 5.00 -3.18 11.26
CA LEU A 112 3.77 -3.83 10.77
C LEU A 112 2.75 -4.10 11.90
N VAL A 113 3.19 -4.21 13.16
CA VAL A 113 2.36 -4.40 14.36
C VAL A 113 2.11 -3.07 15.07
N TYR A 114 3.11 -2.19 15.12
CA TYR A 114 3.10 -1.00 15.98
C TYR A 114 2.79 0.31 15.25
N GLY A 115 2.69 0.29 13.91
CA GLY A 115 2.54 1.48 13.06
C GLY A 115 3.87 2.19 12.82
N THR A 116 3.89 3.13 11.88
CA THR A 116 5.10 3.87 11.47
C THR A 116 5.04 5.34 11.86
N THR A 117 3.88 5.79 12.35
CA THR A 117 3.65 7.14 12.88
C THR A 117 3.22 7.10 14.35
N GLU A 118 3.50 8.17 15.10
CA GLU A 118 3.02 8.29 16.49
C GLU A 118 1.49 8.23 16.57
N GLU A 119 0.80 8.79 15.57
CA GLU A 119 -0.66 8.78 15.51
C GLU A 119 -1.21 7.36 15.38
N GLU A 120 -0.66 6.54 14.46
CA GLU A 120 -1.04 5.14 14.30
C GLU A 120 -0.71 4.34 15.55
N MET A 121 0.51 4.47 16.08
CA MET A 121 0.92 3.78 17.31
C MET A 121 -0.05 4.08 18.47
N ARG A 122 -0.47 5.34 18.60
CA ARG A 122 -1.42 5.77 19.62
C ARG A 122 -2.82 5.19 19.40
N LYS A 123 -3.28 5.11 18.13
CA LYS A 123 -4.58 4.51 17.76
C LYS A 123 -4.60 3.00 17.99
N LEU A 124 -3.47 2.31 17.82
CA LEU A 124 -3.35 0.86 18.02
C LEU A 124 -3.29 0.44 19.49
N ARG A 125 -3.18 1.38 20.44
CA ARG A 125 -3.04 1.12 21.87
C ARG A 125 -4.29 1.47 22.66
N GLU A 126 -4.55 0.71 23.72
CA GLU A 126 -5.65 0.97 24.65
C GLU A 126 -5.57 2.38 25.26
N ASN A 127 -6.73 2.90 25.69
CA ASN A 127 -6.87 4.24 26.28
C ASN A 127 -6.27 5.36 25.43
N GLY A 128 -6.39 5.24 24.10
CA GLY A 128 -5.86 6.23 23.15
C GLY A 128 -4.35 6.43 23.29
N GLY A 129 -3.61 5.33 23.53
CA GLY A 129 -2.15 5.28 23.62
C GLY A 129 -1.53 5.49 24.99
N GLN A 130 -2.35 5.68 26.04
CA GLN A 130 -1.84 5.80 27.41
C GLN A 130 -1.51 4.45 28.04
N SER A 131 -2.08 3.36 27.53
CA SER A 131 -1.83 2.00 28.01
C SER A 131 -0.65 1.34 27.28
N ALA A 132 -0.01 0.38 27.95
CA ALA A 132 1.02 -0.44 27.34
C ALA A 132 0.47 -1.48 26.34
N LYS A 133 -0.82 -1.83 26.43
CA LYS A 133 -1.46 -2.89 25.64
C LYS A 133 -1.97 -2.37 24.29
N LEU A 134 -1.96 -3.26 23.30
CA LEU A 134 -2.65 -3.03 22.02
C LEU A 134 -4.16 -3.22 22.18
N ILE A 135 -4.93 -2.53 21.36
CA ILE A 135 -6.38 -2.78 21.26
C ILE A 135 -6.61 -4.18 20.68
N VAL A 136 -7.61 -4.86 21.19
CA VAL A 136 -8.06 -6.17 20.70
C VAL A 136 -9.54 -6.11 20.44
N ASP A 137 -10.01 -6.89 19.46
CA ASP A 137 -11.44 -7.03 19.25
C ASP A 137 -12.06 -7.80 20.42
N VAL A 138 -13.02 -7.16 21.09
CA VAL A 138 -13.79 -7.73 22.21
C VAL A 138 -15.20 -8.13 21.78
N SER A 139 -15.56 -7.95 20.50
CA SER A 139 -16.87 -8.31 19.95
C SER A 139 -17.13 -9.82 20.01
N THR A 140 -16.07 -10.63 20.03
CA THR A 140 -16.13 -12.09 20.18
C THR A 140 -16.03 -12.53 21.63
N GLY A 141 -16.84 -12.00 22.56
CA GLY A 141 -17.26 -12.65 23.83
C GLY A 141 -16.24 -13.27 24.82
N TRP A 142 -14.94 -13.26 24.55
CA TRP A 142 -13.91 -13.78 25.44
C TRP A 142 -13.46 -12.66 26.37
N SER A 143 -14.31 -12.34 27.34
CA SER A 143 -13.92 -11.60 28.53
C SER A 143 -12.83 -12.43 29.22
N TYR A 144 -11.61 -11.90 29.29
CA TYR A 144 -10.58 -12.48 30.15
C TYR A 144 -11.10 -12.47 31.60
N MET A 145 -11.39 -13.66 32.12
CA MET A 145 -11.44 -13.93 33.56
C MET A 145 -10.03 -13.80 34.14
#